data_AF-A0A5C7JPH8-F1
#
_entry.id   AF-A0A5C7JPH8-F1
#
_cell.length_a   1.000
_cell.length_b   1.000
_cell.length_c   1.000
_cell.angle_alpha   90.00
_cell.angle_beta   90.00
_cell.angle_gamma   90.00
#
_symmetry.space_group_name_H-M   'P 1'
#
loop_
_entity.id
_entity.type
_entity.pdbx_description
1 polymer ?
#
loop_
_entity_poly.entity_id
_entity_poly.type
_entity_poly.pdbx_seq_one_letter_code
_entity_poly.pdbx_strand_id
1 'polypeptide(L)' 'IMTDPELSLQAKGLYALLTTYANKERECFPSINTLADVANKSCTQISTYIKELKDKKYLERRGRIMILK' A
#
# COMPACT_ATOMS: atom_id res chain seq x y z
N ILE A 1 1.24 14.06 -7.73
CA ILE A 1 2.18 13.42 -6.77
C ILE A 1 1.61 13.67 -5.39
N MET A 2 1.32 12.64 -4.59
CA MET A 2 0.76 12.80 -3.24
C MET A 2 1.66 13.70 -2.37
N THR A 3 1.12 14.83 -1.96
CA THR A 3 1.84 15.93 -1.30
C THR A 3 2.05 15.74 0.20
N ASP A 4 1.60 14.62 0.79
CA ASP A 4 1.65 14.42 2.23
C ASP A 4 3.09 14.23 2.76
N PRO A 5 3.67 15.18 3.50
CA PRO A 5 5.05 15.09 3.97
C PRO A 5 5.22 14.05 5.09
N GLU A 6 4.13 13.63 5.73
CA GLU A 6 4.18 12.67 6.82
C GLU A 6 4.33 11.23 6.32
N LEU A 7 4.04 10.95 5.05
CA LEU A 7 4.13 9.60 4.50
C LEU A 7 5.55 9.34 4.01
N SER A 8 6.18 8.28 4.54
CA SER A 8 7.50 7.84 4.08
C SER A 8 7.52 7.71 2.55
N LEU A 9 8.58 8.19 1.89
CA LEU A 9 8.71 8.13 0.43
C LEU A 9 8.46 6.71 -0.11
N GLN A 10 8.88 5.70 0.65
CA GLN A 10 8.67 4.28 0.35
C GLN A 10 7.19 3.88 0.45
N ALA A 11 6.45 4.36 1.46
CA ALA A 11 5.02 4.14 1.58
C ALA A 11 4.24 4.83 0.45
N LYS A 12 4.71 5.98 -0.07
CA LYS A 12 4.11 6.65 -1.23
C LYS A 12 4.32 5.84 -2.51
N GLY A 13 5.54 5.34 -2.71
CA GLY A 13 5.86 4.44 -3.83
C GLY A 13 5.02 3.17 -3.77
N LEU A 14 4.84 2.61 -2.57
CA LEU A 14 3.99 1.45 -2.36
C LEU A 14 2.52 1.75 -2.68
N TYR A 15 1.99 2.90 -2.23
CA TYR A 15 0.62 3.32 -2.54
C TYR A 15 0.41 3.52 -4.05
N ALA A 16 1.37 4.13 -4.74
CA ALA A 16 1.32 4.28 -6.19
C ALA A 16 1.31 2.92 -6.89
N LEU A 17 2.16 1.99 -6.46
CA LEU A 17 2.19 0.62 -6.96
C LEU A 17 0.86 -0.11 -6.68
N LEU A 18 0.34 -0.01 -5.46
CA LEU A 18 -0.97 -0.54 -5.10
C LEU A 18 -2.06 0.03 -6.02
N THR A 19 -1.99 1.31 -6.38
CA THR A 19 -2.88 1.94 -7.38
C THR A 19 -2.74 1.33 -8.77
N THR A 20 -1.53 0.95 -9.21
CA THR A 20 -1.35 0.28 -10.51
C THR A 20 -1.90 -1.13 -10.52
N TYR A 21 -1.87 -1.81 -9.37
CA TYR A 21 -2.47 -3.13 -9.19
C TYR A 21 -3.96 -3.07 -8.81
N ALA A 22 -4.46 -1.89 -8.45
CA ALA A 22 -5.85 -1.71 -8.07
C ALA A 22 -6.74 -1.82 -9.30
N ASN A 23 -7.81 -2.61 -9.18
CA ASN A 23 -8.78 -2.76 -10.25
C ASN A 23 -9.67 -1.51 -10.38
N LYS A 24 -10.60 -1.50 -11.34
CA LYS A 24 -11.57 -0.39 -11.57
C LYS A 24 -12.30 0.07 -10.30
N GLU A 25 -12.38 -0.76 -9.26
CA GLU A 25 -13.03 -0.50 -7.98
C GLU A 25 -12.06 0.01 -6.88
N ARG A 26 -10.80 0.32 -7.23
CA ARG A 26 -9.71 0.65 -6.29
C ARG A 26 -9.42 -0.44 -5.26
N GLU A 27 -9.82 -1.66 -5.58
CA GLU A 27 -9.59 -2.86 -4.79
C GLU A 27 -8.29 -3.53 -5.22
N CYS A 28 -7.46 -3.86 -4.24
CA CYS A 28 -6.16 -4.47 -4.43
C CYS A 28 -6.07 -5.72 -3.56
N PHE A 29 -5.52 -6.79 -4.11
CA PHE A 29 -5.31 -8.08 -3.43
C PHE A 29 -3.83 -8.50 -3.38
N PRO A 30 -2.84 -7.59 -3.37
CA PRO A 30 -1.47 -8.02 -3.54
C PRO A 30 -1.02 -8.78 -2.30
N SER A 31 -0.37 -9.92 -2.54
CA SER A 31 0.34 -10.63 -1.48
C SER A 31 1.46 -9.73 -0.95
N ILE A 32 1.66 -9.71 0.37
CA ILE A 32 2.77 -8.98 1.01
C ILE A 32 4.11 -9.36 0.37
N ASN A 33 4.26 -10.61 -0.05
CA ASN A 33 5.44 -11.12 -0.73
C ASN A 33 5.65 -10.47 -2.11
N THR A 34 4.58 -10.24 -2.87
CA THR A 34 4.65 -9.55 -4.18
C THR A 34 5.00 -8.08 -3.99
N LEU A 35 4.41 -7.42 -2.99
CA LEU A 35 4.74 -6.04 -2.65
C LEU A 35 6.20 -5.90 -2.18
N ALA A 36 6.68 -6.86 -1.39
CA ALA A 36 8.05 -6.94 -0.92
C ALA A 36 9.04 -7.09 -2.07
N ASP A 37 8.73 -7.97 -3.03
CA ASP A 37 9.55 -8.22 -4.21
C ASP A 37 9.62 -6.98 -5.12
N VAL A 38 8.47 -6.41 -5.47
CA VAL A 38 8.40 -5.24 -6.37
C VAL A 38 8.97 -3.98 -5.73
N ALA A 39 8.72 -3.76 -4.44
CA ALA A 39 9.29 -2.62 -3.73
C ALA A 39 10.76 -2.85 -3.29
N ASN A 40 11.31 -4.04 -3.55
CA ASN A 40 12.63 -4.48 -3.09
C ASN A 40 12.86 -4.26 -1.59
N LYS A 41 11.86 -4.62 -0.78
CA LYS A 41 11.83 -4.41 0.68
C LYS A 41 11.41 -5.68 1.39
N SER A 42 11.86 -5.85 2.63
CA SER A 42 11.41 -7.00 3.43
C SER A 42 9.92 -6.96 3.71
N CYS A 43 9.28 -8.14 3.78
CA CYS A 43 7.87 -8.29 4.14
C CYS A 43 7.49 -7.55 5.44
N THR A 44 8.40 -7.49 6.42
CA THR A 44 8.21 -6.74 7.67
C THR A 44 8.07 -5.23 7.43
N GLN A 45 8.92 -4.65 6.57
CA GLN A 45 8.85 -3.23 6.22
C GLN A 45 7.56 -2.90 5.47
N ILE A 46 7.19 -3.76 4.51
CA ILE A 46 5.90 -3.66 3.81
C ILE A 46 4.72 -3.70 4.78
N SER A 47 4.75 -4.62 5.74
CA SER A 47 3.71 -4.74 6.77
C SER A 47 3.60 -3.47 7.62
N THR A 48 4.75 -2.88 8.01
CA THR A 48 4.80 -1.59 8.69
C THR A 48 4.21 -0.47 7.84
N TYR A 49 4.61 -0.34 6.57
CA TYR A 49 4.08 0.68 5.66
C TYR A 49 2.58 0.53 5.42
N ILE A 50 2.07 -0.69 5.25
CA ILE A 50 0.63 -0.96 5.15
C ILE A 50 -0.09 -0.53 6.43
N LYS A 51 0.53 -0.75 7.59
CA LYS A 51 -0.03 -0.33 8.88
C LYS A 51 -0.07 1.20 9.00
N GLU A 52 0.98 1.91 8.59
CA GLU A 52 1.01 3.38 8.52
C GLU A 52 -0.01 3.94 7.52
N LEU A 53 -0.12 3.34 6.34
CA LEU A 53 -1.10 3.71 5.31
C LEU A 53 -2.54 3.51 5.80
N LYS A 54 -2.78 2.46 6.58
CA LYS A 54 -4.08 2.18 7.21
C LYS A 54 -4.38 3.19 8.32
N ASP A 55 -3.39 3.51 9.15
CA ASP A 55 -3.53 4.48 10.24
C ASP A 55 -3.92 5.86 9.70
N LYS A 56 -3.29 6.26 8.60
CA LYS A 56 -3.59 7.51 7.89
C LYS A 56 -4.82 7.48 6.98
N LYS A 57 -5.63 6.41 7.05
CA LYS A 57 -6.88 6.24 6.30
C LYS A 57 -6.76 6.27 4.77
N TYR A 58 -5.57 6.07 4.21
CA TYR A 58 -5.38 5.89 2.76
C TYR A 58 -5.75 4.47 2.31
N LEU A 59 -5.76 3.51 3.23
CA LEU A 59 -6.03 2.11 2.97
C LEU A 59 -7.07 1.55 3.94
N GLU A 60 -8.12 0.96 3.40
CA GLU A 60 -9.15 0.26 4.17
C GLU A 60 -9.09 -1.24 3.89
N ARG A 61 -8.94 -2.06 4.94
CA ARG A 61 -8.88 -3.51 4.77
C ARG A 61 -10.27 -4.11 4.96
N ARG A 62 -10.91 -4.53 3.87
CA ARG A 62 -12.10 -5.40 3.90
C ARG A 62 -11.69 -6.86 3.70
N GLY A 63 -11.35 -7.53 4.79
CA GLY A 63 -10.98 -8.95 4.79
C GLY A 63 -9.66 -9.23 4.06
N ARG A 64 -9.75 -9.93 2.91
CA ARG A 64 -8.63 -10.22 2.00
C ARG A 64 -8.35 -9.10 0.99
N ILE A 65 -9.20 -8.08 0.96
CA ILE A 65 -9.14 -6.99 -0.01
C ILE A 65 -8.66 -5.72 0.68
N MET A 66 -7.78 -4.98 0.01
CA MET A 66 -7.30 -3.66 0.39
C MET A 66 -7.90 -2.63 -0.55
N ILE A 67 -8.75 -1.74 -0.03
CA ILE A 67 -9.40 -0.67 -0.77
C ILE A 67 -8.57 0.59 -0.58
N LEU A 68 -8.07 1.17 -1.67
CA LEU A 68 -7.40 2.47 -1.63
C LEU A 68 -8.45 3.59 -1.64
N LYS A 69 -8.37 4.51 -0.68
CA LYS A 69 -9.19 5.73 -0.61
C LYS A 69 -8.46 6.91 -1.23
#